data_AF-A0A2N7DHU9-F1
#
_entry.id   AF-A0A2N7DHU9-F1
#
_cell.length_a   1.000
_cell.length_b   1.000
_cell.length_c   1.000
_cell.angle_alpha   90.00
_cell.angle_beta   90.00
_cell.angle_gamma   90.00
#
_symmetry.space_group_name_H-M   'P 1'
#
loop_
_entity.id
_entity.type
_entity.pdbx_description
1 polymer ?
#
loop_
_entity_poly.entity_id
_entity_poly.type
_entity_poly.pdbx_seq_one_letter_code
_entity_poly.pdbx_strand_id
1 'polypeptide(L)'
;MFIVNRIDDNRLDIEMDGKLNAQDMLIALDQFVSGSEGVTEGRMLCDIIDYQLPTLDAILLELKRMPELFTIIKQYKKAAVLSDQAWVKVMSELEGKLIPNLEIKAFSRLEREEAEKWLALD
;
A
#
# COMPACT_ATOMS: atom_id res chain seq x y z
N MET A 1 4.55 -10.89 7.70
CA MET A 1 4.79 -9.75 8.61
C MET A 1 4.29 -8.48 7.94
N PHE A 2 3.64 -7.60 8.70
CA PHE A 2 3.17 -6.30 8.26
C PHE A 2 3.57 -5.28 9.31
N ILE A 3 4.23 -4.20 8.91
CA ILE A 3 4.69 -3.14 9.82
C ILE A 3 4.30 -1.80 9.21
N VAL A 4 3.74 -0.91 10.02
CA VAL A 4 3.44 0.48 9.65
C VAL A 4 4.32 1.42 10.45
N ASN A 5 5.11 2.23 9.76
CA ASN A 5 5.98 3.25 10.32
C ASN A 5 5.48 4.63 9.88
N ARG A 6 5.09 5.47 10.84
CA ARG A 6 4.75 6.87 10.56
C ARG A 6 6.03 7.71 10.52
N ILE A 7 6.36 8.20 9.33
CA ILE A 7 7.60 8.97 9.10
C ILE A 7 7.37 10.45 9.41
N ASP A 8 6.22 10.99 8.99
CA ASP A 8 5.79 12.36 9.29
C ASP A 8 4.25 12.45 9.36
N ASP A 9 3.70 13.66 9.51
CA ASP A 9 2.26 13.90 9.62
C ASP A 9 1.47 13.31 8.45
N ASN A 10 2.07 13.24 7.26
CA ASN A 10 1.45 12.84 6.01
C ASN A 10 2.26 11.75 5.27
N ARG A 11 3.19 11.04 5.92
CA ARG A 11 3.95 9.93 5.31
C ARG A 11 3.92 8.68 6.15
N LEU A 12 3.46 7.58 5.54
CA LEU A 12 3.57 6.24 6.09
C LEU A 12 4.50 5.37 5.23
N ASP A 13 5.38 4.63 5.89
CA ASP A 13 6.15 3.55 5.29
C ASP A 13 5.59 2.22 5.81
N ILE A 14 5.26 1.32 4.89
CA ILE A 14 4.65 0.01 5.15
C ILE A 14 5.60 -1.06 4.66
N GLU A 15 5.93 -2.02 5.52
CA GLU A 15 6.76 -3.18 5.16
C GLU A 15 5.90 -4.45 5.17
N MET A 16 5.95 -5.20 4.08
CA MET A 16 5.17 -6.42 3.86
C MET A 16 6.10 -7.58 3.46
N ASP A 17 6.13 -8.62 4.27
CA ASP A 17 6.97 -9.80 4.03
C ASP A 17 6.20 -11.11 4.25
N GLY A 18 6.42 -12.09 3.36
CA GLY A 18 5.80 -13.41 3.40
C GLY A 18 4.29 -13.43 3.17
N LYS A 19 3.62 -14.46 3.71
CA LYS A 19 2.17 -14.67 3.58
C LYS A 19 1.43 -14.08 4.77
N LEU A 20 0.45 -13.22 4.51
CA LEU A 20 -0.52 -12.79 5.52
C LEU A 20 -1.71 -13.75 5.48
N ASN A 21 -2.01 -14.38 6.63
CA ASN A 21 -3.27 -15.10 6.78
C ASN A 21 -4.40 -14.11 7.14
N ALA A 22 -5.65 -14.59 7.23
CA ALA A 22 -6.81 -13.74 7.51
C ALA A 22 -6.74 -12.98 8.86
N GLN A 23 -6.07 -13.54 9.87
CA GLN A 23 -5.85 -12.88 11.16
C GLN A 23 -4.71 -11.85 11.07
N ASP A 24 -3.65 -12.15 10.34
CA ASP A 24 -2.55 -11.21 10.13
C ASP A 24 -3.02 -9.99 9.33
N MET A 25 -3.92 -10.19 8.35
CA MET A 25 -4.52 -9.11 7.57
C MET A 25 -5.39 -8.19 8.45
N LEU A 26 -6.10 -8.76 9.42
CA LEU A 26 -6.87 -8.00 10.41
C LEU A 26 -5.99 -7.00 11.17
N ILE A 27 -4.89 -7.50 11.71
CA ILE A 27 -3.92 -6.70 12.48
C ILE A 27 -3.25 -5.66 11.56
N ALA A 28 -2.91 -6.06 10.33
CA ALA A 28 -2.33 -5.16 9.34
C ALA A 28 -3.25 -3.97 9.03
N LEU A 29 -4.55 -4.23 8.85
CA LEU A 29 -5.54 -3.21 8.59
C LEU A 29 -5.71 -2.26 9.78
N ASP A 30 -5.83 -2.78 10.99
CA ASP A 30 -5.96 -1.95 12.20
C ASP A 30 -4.73 -1.05 12.38
N GLN A 31 -3.52 -1.56 12.12
CA GLN A 31 -2.29 -0.77 12.14
C GLN A 31 -2.28 0.31 11.05
N PHE A 32 -2.76 -0.01 9.86
CA PHE A 32 -2.82 0.95 8.76
C PHE A 32 -3.85 2.05 9.01
N VAL A 33 -5.03 1.70 9.54
CA VAL A 33 -6.08 2.65 9.95
C VAL A 33 -5.52 3.59 11.01
N SER A 34 -4.94 3.04 12.08
CA SER A 34 -4.39 3.81 13.19
C SER A 34 -3.22 4.71 12.75
N GLY A 35 -2.35 4.20 11.87
CA GLY A 35 -1.24 4.98 11.32
C GLY A 35 -1.72 6.15 10.44
N SER A 36 -2.85 5.98 9.76
CA SER A 36 -3.44 6.98 8.85
C SER A 36 -4.25 8.06 9.57
N GLU A 37 -4.44 7.98 10.88
CA GLU A 37 -5.22 8.99 11.61
C GLU A 37 -4.61 10.39 11.45
N GLY A 38 -5.43 11.32 10.97
CA GLY A 38 -5.04 12.71 10.74
C GLY A 38 -4.21 12.96 9.47
N VAL A 39 -3.97 11.93 8.64
CA VAL A 39 -3.29 12.11 7.34
C VAL A 39 -4.21 12.84 6.37
N THR A 40 -3.65 13.86 5.70
CA THR A 40 -4.33 14.60 4.63
C THR A 40 -3.39 14.78 3.45
N GLU A 41 -3.83 14.39 2.26
CA GLU A 41 -3.00 14.45 1.05
C GLU A 41 -1.68 13.66 1.20
N GLY A 42 -1.78 12.51 1.86
CA GLY A 42 -0.67 11.69 2.31
C GLY A 42 0.15 11.05 1.20
N ARG A 43 1.32 10.57 1.60
CA ARG A 43 2.27 9.81 0.80
C ARG A 43 2.53 8.48 1.48
N MET A 44 2.74 7.45 0.67
CA MET A 44 2.96 6.11 1.16
C MET A 44 4.14 5.46 0.45
N LEU A 45 4.99 4.76 1.20
CA LEU A 45 5.98 3.84 0.64
C LEU A 45 5.64 2.43 1.11
N CYS A 46 5.42 1.50 0.19
CA CYS A 46 5.19 0.09 0.49
C CYS A 46 6.40 -0.73 0.05
N ASP A 47 7.11 -1.37 0.98
CA ASP A 47 8.20 -2.31 0.69
C ASP A 47 7.69 -3.76 0.76
N ILE A 48 7.63 -4.42 -0.39
CA ILE A 48 7.03 -5.74 -0.57
C ILE A 48 8.12 -6.73 -0.96
N ILE A 49 8.43 -7.66 -0.06
CA ILE A 49 9.60 -8.53 -0.16
C ILE A 49 9.29 -9.83 -0.92
N ASP A 50 8.35 -10.63 -0.43
CA ASP A 50 7.96 -11.93 -1.00
C ASP A 50 6.45 -12.17 -0.78
N TYR A 51 5.65 -11.20 -1.24
CA TYR A 51 4.21 -11.30 -1.08
C TYR A 51 3.61 -12.12 -2.22
N GLN A 52 3.18 -13.34 -1.91
CA GLN A 52 2.36 -14.12 -2.81
C GLN A 52 0.96 -13.51 -2.85
N LEU A 53 0.57 -13.04 -4.04
CA LEU A 53 -0.77 -12.50 -4.26
C LEU A 53 -1.82 -13.53 -3.78
N PRO A 54 -2.77 -13.10 -2.93
CA PRO A 54 -3.89 -13.96 -2.55
C PRO A 54 -4.66 -14.39 -3.80
N THR A 55 -5.27 -15.58 -3.75
CA THR A 55 -6.13 -16.05 -4.82
C THR A 55 -7.36 -15.13 -4.97
N LEU A 56 -7.98 -15.12 -6.15
CA LEU A 56 -9.17 -14.30 -6.40
C LEU A 56 -10.29 -14.56 -5.37
N ASP A 57 -10.45 -15.81 -4.93
CA ASP A 57 -11.41 -16.20 -3.89
C ASP A 57 -11.08 -15.60 -2.51
N ALA A 58 -9.79 -15.51 -2.18
CA ALA A 58 -9.34 -14.84 -0.95
C ALA A 58 -9.60 -13.34 -1.03
N ILE A 59 -9.28 -12.70 -2.17
CA ILE A 59 -9.59 -11.28 -2.42
C ILE A 59 -11.09 -11.00 -2.25
N LEU A 60 -11.96 -11.89 -2.76
CA LEU A 60 -13.42 -11.73 -2.70
C LEU A 60 -13.95 -11.75 -1.25
N LEU A 61 -13.38 -12.58 -0.37
CA LEU A 61 -13.71 -12.59 1.05
C LEU A 61 -13.18 -11.34 1.77
N GLU A 62 -12.03 -10.83 1.32
CA GLU A 62 -11.39 -9.61 1.82
C GLU A 62 -12.11 -8.33 1.34
N LEU A 63 -12.92 -8.39 0.27
CA LEU A 63 -13.71 -7.26 -0.25
C LEU A 63 -14.64 -6.62 0.78
N LYS A 64 -15.04 -7.33 1.84
CA LYS A 64 -15.84 -6.74 2.94
C LYS A 64 -15.10 -5.61 3.66
N ARG A 65 -13.78 -5.63 3.65
CA ARG A 65 -12.89 -4.65 4.29
C ARG A 65 -12.44 -3.55 3.33
N MET A 66 -12.65 -3.76 2.03
CA MET A 66 -12.32 -2.78 1.00
C MET A 66 -12.96 -1.40 1.21
N PRO A 67 -14.22 -1.25 1.67
CA PRO A 67 -14.80 0.09 1.87
C PRO A 67 -14.01 0.96 2.87
N GLU A 68 -13.47 0.35 3.92
CA GLU A 68 -12.67 1.03 4.94
C GLU A 68 -11.29 1.40 4.39
N LEU A 69 -10.64 0.45 3.70
CA LEU A 69 -9.42 0.68 2.94
C LEU A 69 -9.58 1.80 1.92
N PHE A 70 -10.66 1.81 1.14
CA PHE A 70 -10.93 2.86 0.15
C PHE A 70 -11.08 4.23 0.80
N THR A 71 -11.65 4.30 2.01
CA THR A 71 -11.79 5.57 2.73
C THR A 71 -10.42 6.12 3.14
N ILE A 72 -9.54 5.25 3.62
CA ILE A 72 -8.19 5.62 4.05
C ILE A 72 -7.32 5.94 2.84
N ILE A 73 -7.32 5.09 1.82
CA ILE A 73 -6.50 5.26 0.62
C ILE A 73 -6.82 6.59 -0.10
N LYS A 74 -8.06 7.07 -0.05
CA LYS A 74 -8.43 8.40 -0.59
C LYS A 74 -7.76 9.58 0.10
N GLN A 75 -7.20 9.38 1.29
CA GLN A 75 -6.44 10.41 2.00
C GLN A 75 -5.04 10.58 1.40
N TYR A 76 -4.58 9.62 0.57
CA TYR A 76 -3.26 9.61 -0.03
C TYR A 76 -3.30 10.07 -1.49
N LYS A 77 -2.28 10.84 -1.88
CA LYS A 77 -2.04 11.28 -3.25
C LYS A 77 -1.01 10.45 -3.99
N LYS A 78 0.00 9.95 -3.29
CA LYS A 78 1.11 9.20 -3.89
C LYS A 78 1.42 7.93 -3.10
N ALA A 79 1.59 6.82 -3.80
CA ALA A 79 2.06 5.56 -3.23
C ALA A 79 3.22 5.01 -4.07
N ALA A 80 4.40 4.91 -3.47
CA ALA A 80 5.54 4.22 -4.06
C ALA A 80 5.54 2.77 -3.59
N VAL A 81 5.65 1.82 -4.52
CA VAL A 81 5.66 0.39 -4.21
C VAL A 81 7.01 -0.19 -4.61
N LEU A 82 7.81 -0.59 -3.63
CA LEU A 82 9.05 -1.32 -3.84
C LEU A 82 8.72 -2.82 -3.89
N SER A 83 8.91 -3.46 -5.04
CA SER A 83 8.62 -4.89 -5.19
C SER A 83 9.47 -5.51 -6.31
N ASP A 84 9.62 -6.83 -6.24
CA ASP A 84 10.03 -7.62 -7.40
C ASP A 84 8.90 -7.60 -8.46
N GLN A 85 9.22 -7.76 -9.75
CA GLN A 85 8.37 -7.38 -10.91
C GLN A 85 6.95 -7.99 -11.00
N ALA A 86 6.55 -8.86 -10.07
CA ALA A 86 5.21 -9.46 -10.01
C ALA A 86 4.08 -8.43 -9.75
N TRP A 87 4.35 -7.34 -9.03
CA TRP A 87 3.33 -6.34 -8.68
C TRP A 87 2.92 -5.39 -9.81
N VAL A 88 3.77 -5.24 -10.84
CA VAL A 88 3.53 -4.31 -11.96
C VAL A 88 2.22 -4.63 -12.70
N LYS A 89 1.92 -5.93 -12.91
CA LYS A 89 0.68 -6.35 -13.58
C LYS A 89 -0.58 -6.02 -12.78
N VAL A 90 -0.54 -6.22 -11.47
CA VAL A 90 -1.66 -5.93 -10.57
C VAL A 90 -1.95 -4.44 -10.54
N MET A 91 -0.90 -3.61 -10.52
CA MET A 91 -1.06 -2.16 -10.57
C MET A 91 -1.64 -1.67 -11.89
N SER A 92 -1.20 -2.23 -13.03
CA SER A 92 -1.79 -1.91 -14.34
C SER A 92 -3.27 -2.28 -14.45
N GLU A 93 -3.74 -3.31 -13.73
CA GLU A 93 -5.17 -3.68 -13.67
C GLU A 93 -5.98 -2.77 -12.73
N LEU A 94 -5.36 -2.23 -11.67
CA LEU A 94 -5.99 -1.36 -10.67
C LEU A 94 -6.05 0.12 -11.09
N GLU A 95 -5.00 0.64 -11.73
CA GLU A 95 -4.88 2.05 -12.18
C GLU A 95 -6.03 2.49 -13.09
N GLY A 96 -6.60 1.57 -13.87
CA GLY A 96 -7.62 1.91 -14.86
C GLY A 96 -9.02 2.23 -14.31
N LYS A 97 -9.34 1.92 -13.03
CA LYS A 97 -10.76 1.89 -12.62
C LYS A 97 -11.14 2.31 -11.19
N LEU A 98 -10.25 2.35 -10.19
CA LEU A 98 -10.71 2.21 -8.79
C LEU A 98 -10.38 3.33 -7.79
N ILE A 99 -9.35 4.17 -7.98
CA ILE A 99 -8.98 5.17 -6.96
C ILE A 99 -8.73 6.55 -7.58
N PRO A 100 -9.75 7.44 -7.59
CA PRO A 100 -9.54 8.81 -8.03
C PRO A 100 -8.54 9.51 -7.08
N ASN A 101 -7.60 10.26 -7.67
CA ASN A 101 -6.60 11.10 -6.98
C ASN A 101 -5.42 10.39 -6.29
N LEU A 102 -5.21 9.09 -6.53
CA LEU A 102 -4.01 8.38 -6.08
C LEU A 102 -3.11 8.03 -7.26
N GLU A 103 -1.89 8.57 -7.27
CA GLU A 103 -0.81 8.14 -8.16
C GLU A 103 -0.04 7.00 -7.50
N ILE A 104 0.11 5.89 -8.23
CA ILE A 104 0.89 4.74 -7.75
C ILE A 104 2.06 4.53 -8.69
N LYS A 105 3.27 4.37 -8.14
CA LYS A 105 4.45 4.06 -8.93
C LYS A 105 5.22 2.89 -8.33
N ALA A 106 5.50 1.90 -9.17
CA ALA A 106 6.32 0.76 -8.79
C ALA A 106 7.81 1.05 -9.05
N PHE A 107 8.66 0.57 -8.15
CA PHE A 107 10.11 0.63 -8.21
C PHE A 107 10.67 -0.74 -7.83
N SER A 108 11.87 -1.06 -8.30
CA SER A 108 12.63 -2.17 -7.72
C SER A 108 12.94 -1.89 -6.26
N ARG A 109 13.10 -2.94 -5.45
CA ARG A 109 13.55 -2.80 -4.05
C ARG A 109 14.93 -2.13 -3.92
N LEU A 110 15.76 -2.22 -4.96
CA LEU A 110 17.05 -1.53 -5.02
C LEU A 110 16.93 -0.04 -5.33
N GLU A 111 15.77 0.43 -5.77
CA GLU A 111 15.50 1.82 -6.17
C GLU A 111 14.79 2.61 -5.06
N ARG A 112 14.97 2.21 -3.79
CA ARG A 112 14.34 2.88 -2.64
C ARG A 112 14.60 4.39 -2.62
N GLU A 113 15.83 4.82 -2.86
CA GLU A 113 16.18 6.24 -2.89
C GLU A 113 15.42 7.02 -3.99
N GLU A 114 15.21 6.40 -5.15
CA GLU A 114 14.47 7.02 -6.25
C GLU A 114 12.96 7.09 -5.95
N ALA A 115 12.43 6.07 -5.27
CA ALA A 115 11.06 6.06 -4.77
C ALA A 115 10.81 7.18 -3.75
N GLU A 116 11.73 7.34 -2.79
CA GLU A 116 11.64 8.41 -1.79
C GLU A 116 11.73 9.80 -2.43
N LYS A 117 12.64 10.00 -3.40
CA LYS A 117 12.71 11.24 -4.16
C LYS A 117 11.41 11.53 -4.90
N TRP A 118 10.83 10.53 -5.56
CA TRP A 118 9.56 10.69 -6.28
C TRP A 118 8.40 11.04 -5.34
N LEU A 119 8.33 10.42 -4.16
CA LEU A 119 7.35 10.77 -3.14
C LEU A 119 7.50 12.21 -2.68
N ALA A 120 8.73 12.71 -2.56
CA ALA A 120 9.00 14.08 -2.14
C ALA A 120 8.70 15.15 -3.21
N LEU A 121 8.41 14.76 -4.45
CA LEU A 121 7.95 15.68 -5.49
C LEU A 121 6.49 16.07 -5.23
N ASP A 122 6.13 17.33 -5.49
CA ASP A 122 4.74 17.81 -5.47
C ASP A 122 3.89 17.20 -6.59
#